data_AF-A0A919LAY6-F1
#
_entry.id   AF-A0A919LAY6-F1
#
_cell.length_a   1.000
_cell.length_b   1.000
_cell.length_c   1.000
_cell.angle_alpha   90.00
_cell.angle_beta   90.00
_cell.angle_gamma   90.00
#
_symmetry.space_group_name_H-M   'P 1'
#
loop_
_entity.id
_entity.type
_entity.pdbx_description
1 polymer ?
#
loop_
_entity_poly.entity_id
_entity_poly.type
_entity_poly.pdbx_seq_one_letter_code
_entity_poly.pdbx_strand_id
1 'polypeptide(L)' 'MRAVFEIDRPRILVCPHCKATDQDGAARTLSAAGGVLSVTWHTRSCPHLAADLILAADR' A
#
# COMPACT_ATOMS: atom_id res chain seq x y z
N MET A 1 -12.25 11.75 24.28
CA MET A 1 -10.87 11.31 23.98
C MET A 1 -10.76 11.06 22.48
N ARG A 2 -10.12 11.94 21.72
CA ARG A 2 -9.72 11.64 20.33
C ARG A 2 -8.54 10.70 20.44
N ALA A 3 -8.67 9.46 19.98
CA ALA A 3 -7.52 8.60 19.77
C ALA A 3 -6.65 9.29 18.72
N VAL A 4 -5.58 9.95 19.17
CA VAL A 4 -4.44 10.21 18.30
C VAL A 4 -3.90 8.81 18.01
N PHE A 5 -4.24 8.27 16.84
CA PHE A 5 -3.50 7.14 16.32
C PHE A 5 -2.08 7.66 16.14
N GLU A 6 -1.20 7.41 17.12
CA GLU A 6 0.22 7.23 16.82
C GLU A 6 0.23 6.02 15.89
N ILE A 7 0.05 6.29 14.59
CA ILE A 7 0.19 5.29 13.56
C ILE A 7 1.67 4.94 13.62
N ASP A 8 2.00 3.86 14.30
CA ASP A 8 3.27 3.17 14.16
C ASP A 8 3.61 3.18 12.67
N ARG A 9 4.78 3.74 12.34
CA ARG A 9 5.17 4.00 10.95
C ARG A 9 4.79 2.79 10.09
N PRO A 10 4.01 2.97 9.01
CA PRO A 10 3.51 1.86 8.24
C PRO A 10 4.67 0.98 7.80
N ARG A 11 4.49 -0.34 7.95
CA ARG A 11 5.46 -1.30 7.45
C ARG A 11 5.56 -1.17 5.94
N ILE A 12 6.74 -0.84 5.44
CA ILE A 12 6.99 -0.78 4.01
C ILE A 12 7.17 -2.20 3.49
N LEU A 13 6.35 -2.57 2.50
CA LEU A 13 6.41 -3.82 1.76
C LEU A 13 6.82 -3.51 0.33
N VAL A 14 7.59 -4.43 -0.26
CA VAL A 14 7.99 -4.37 -1.67
C VAL A 14 7.17 -5.39 -2.43
N CYS A 15 6.50 -4.94 -3.49
CA CYS A 15 5.81 -5.84 -4.41
C CYS A 15 6.85 -6.73 -5.10
N PRO A 16 6.80 -8.07 -4.95
CA PRO A 16 7.84 -8.96 -5.51
C PRO A 16 7.86 -8.96 -7.04
N HIS A 17 6.76 -8.55 -7.67
CA HIS A 17 6.62 -8.52 -9.12
C HIS A 17 7.28 -7.29 -9.75
N CYS A 18 6.89 -6.08 -9.34
CA CYS A 18 7.43 -4.86 -9.92
C CYS A 18 8.64 -4.30 -9.17
N LYS A 19 8.87 -4.75 -7.92
CA LYS A 19 9.96 -4.34 -7.03
C LYS A 19 10.07 -2.83 -6.82
N ALA A 20 8.99 -2.10 -7.08
CA ALA A 20 8.93 -0.67 -6.89
C ALA A 20 9.14 -0.31 -5.41
N THR A 21 9.84 0.79 -5.23
CA THR A 21 10.17 1.45 -3.97
C THR A 21 9.50 2.82 -3.93
N ASP A 22 9.72 3.54 -2.84
CA ASP A 22 9.26 4.92 -2.69
C ASP A 22 9.88 5.88 -3.72
N GLN A 23 11.06 5.54 -4.27
CA GLN A 23 11.73 6.33 -5.31
C GLN A 23 11.07 6.19 -6.69
N ASP A 24 10.33 5.11 -6.93
CA ASP A 24 9.65 4.86 -8.20
C ASP A 24 8.31 5.63 -8.30
N GLY A 25 7.84 6.21 -7.18
CA GLY A 25 6.84 7.28 -7.10
C GLY A 25 5.46 7.00 -7.71
N ALA A 26 5.15 5.75 -8.09
CA ALA A 26 4.08 5.50 -9.04
C ALA A 26 2.70 5.20 -8.41
N ALA A 27 2.62 4.45 -7.31
CA ALA A 27 1.39 4.25 -6.54
C ALA A 27 1.66 3.59 -5.17
N ARG A 28 0.83 3.90 -4.17
CA ARG A 28 0.86 3.30 -2.83
C ARG A 28 -0.46 2.59 -2.52
N THR A 29 -0.40 1.33 -2.13
CA THR A 29 -1.54 0.61 -1.54
C THR A 29 -1.39 0.60 -0.03
N LEU A 30 -2.46 0.98 0.69
CA LEU A 30 -2.53 0.94 2.16
C LEU A 30 -3.38 -0.25 2.60
N SER A 31 -2.86 -1.06 3.53
CA SER A 31 -3.61 -2.15 4.16
C SER A 31 -3.47 -2.08 5.68
N ALA A 32 -4.61 -2.19 6.37
CA ALA A 32 -4.71 -2.21 7.84
C ALA A 32 -5.18 -3.59 8.33
N ALA A 33 -4.60 -4.66 7.78
CA ALA A 33 -4.95 -6.04 8.14
C ALA A 33 -4.22 -6.48 9.42
N GLY A 34 -4.91 -7.23 10.28
CA GLY A 34 -4.30 -7.84 11.47
C GLY A 34 -3.71 -6.84 12.48
N GLY A 35 -4.26 -5.61 12.54
CA GLY A 35 -3.77 -4.55 13.41
C GLY A 35 -2.44 -3.91 12.97
N VAL A 36 -1.93 -4.27 11.78
CA VAL A 36 -0.71 -3.71 11.21
C VAL A 36 -1.05 -2.82 10.03
N LEU A 37 -0.56 -1.58 10.04
CA LEU A 37 -0.60 -0.73 8.86
C LEU A 37 0.60 -1.03 7.96
N SER A 38 0.34 -1.29 6.69
CA SER A 38 1.35 -1.54 5.68
C SER A 38 1.15 -0.67 4.45
N VAL A 39 2.26 -0.34 3.79
CA VAL A 39 2.33 0.38 2.52
C VAL A 39 3.08 -0.48 1.53
N THR A 40 2.51 -0.68 0.33
CA THR A 40 3.21 -1.31 -0.80
C THR A 40 3.32 -0.32 -1.95
N TRP A 41 4.51 -0.18 -2.52
CA TRP A 41 4.75 0.64 -3.72
C TRP A 41 4.64 -0.20 -4.99
N HIS A 42 4.09 0.41 -6.04
CA HIS A 42 3.92 -0.22 -7.34
C HIS A 42 4.30 0.73 -8.48
N THR A 43 4.87 0.17 -9.56
CA THR A 43 4.92 0.88 -10.85
C THR A 43 3.50 1.01 -11.44
N ARG A 44 3.27 2.02 -12.30
CA ARG A 44 1.96 2.22 -12.95
C ARG A 44 1.53 1.05 -13.82
N SER A 45 2.47 0.28 -14.35
CA SER A 45 2.23 -0.90 -15.18
C SER A 45 2.09 -2.20 -14.38
N CYS A 46 2.18 -2.15 -13.04
CA CYS A 46 2.12 -3.36 -12.23
C CYS A 46 0.70 -3.96 -12.23
N PRO A 47 0.52 -5.24 -12.58
CA PRO A 47 -0.79 -5.89 -12.54
C PRO A 47 -1.37 -5.96 -11.12
N HIS A 48 -0.53 -6.02 -10.08
CA HIS A 48 -0.99 -5.96 -8.69
C HIS A 48 -1.57 -4.60 -8.31
N LEU A 49 -1.04 -3.50 -8.87
CA LEU A 49 -1.66 -2.19 -8.69
C LEU A 49 -3.04 -2.16 -9.35
N ALA A 50 -3.16 -2.70 -10.57
CA ALA A 50 -4.44 -2.77 -11.25
C ALA A 50 -5.47 -3.58 -10.45
N ALA A 51 -5.06 -4.71 -9.88
CA ALA A 51 -5.90 -5.51 -9.00
C ALA A 51 -6.32 -4.74 -7.73
N ASP A 52 -5.38 -4.07 -7.06
CA ASP A 52 -5.66 -3.26 -5.87
C ASP A 52 -6.67 -2.14 -6.17
N LEU A 53 -6.54 -1.48 -7.33
CA LEU A 53 -7.47 -0.44 -7.77
C LEU A 53 -8.88 -0.97 -8.04
N ILE A 54 -9.00 -2.14 -8.66
CA ILE A 54 -10.30 -2.80 -8.89
C ILE A 54 -10.96 -3.12 -7.55
N LEU A 55 -10.22 -3.76 -6.63
CA LEU A 55 -10.71 -4.12 -5.30
C LEU A 55 -11.10 -2.90 -4.45
N ALA A 56 -10.40 -1.78 -4.64
CA ALA A 56 -10.71 -0.52 -3.96
C ALA A 56 -11.95 0.17 -4.56
N ALA A 57 -12.18 0.02 -5.86
CA ALA A 57 -13.34 0.59 -6.55
C ALA A 57 -14.65 -0.19 -6.29
N ASP A 58 -14.55 -1.48 -5.98
CA ASP A 58 -15.68 -2.36 -5.64
C ASP A 58 -16.21 -2.16 -4.20
N ARG A 59 -15.73 -1.15 -3.46
CA ARG A 59 -16.16 -0.80 -2.10
C ARG A 59 -16.85 0.56 -2.04
#